data_AF-A0A9Q1FT04-F1
#
_entry.id   AF-A0A9Q1FT04-F1
#
_cell.length_a   1.000
_cell.length_b   1.000
_cell.length_c   1.000
_cell.angle_alpha   90.00
_cell.angle_beta   90.00
_cell.angle_gamma   90.00
#
_symmetry.space_group_name_H-M   'P 1'
#
loop_
_entity.id
_entity.type
_entity.pdbx_description
1 polymer ?
#
loop_
_entity_poly.entity_id
_entity_poly.type
_entity_poly.pdbx_seq_one_letter_code
_entity_poly.pdbx_strand_id
1 'polypeptide(L)'
;MFQLPTLNFSPEQVAGVCETLEETGDVERLGRFLWSLPVAPGACDAMNKHESILRARAVVAFHTGTFRDLYHILEHHKFTKDSHGKLQAMWLEAHYQEAEKLRGRPLGPVDKYRVRKKFPLPRTIWDGEQKSHCFKERTRGLLREWYLQDPYPNPSKKRELAHATGLTPTQVGNWFKNRRQRDRAAASKNRLQHHGIGQNGMRSLSEPRGSPSAASPTTSISSIMDRIETGTSVLSVTSSDSEFDV
;
A
#
# COMPACT_ATOMS: atom_id res chain seq x y z
N MET A 1 -11.83 39.12 -17.90
CA MET A 1 -12.31 37.76 -17.56
C MET A 1 -12.41 36.99 -18.86
N PHE A 2 -11.59 35.96 -19.05
CA PHE A 2 -11.71 35.10 -20.24
C PHE A 2 -12.91 34.16 -20.03
N GLN A 3 -14.03 34.47 -20.69
CA GLN A 3 -15.16 33.56 -20.79
C GLN A 3 -14.74 32.45 -21.76
N LEU A 4 -14.35 31.30 -21.20
CA LEU A 4 -14.22 30.08 -21.99
C LEU A 4 -15.59 29.75 -22.59
N PRO A 5 -15.69 29.45 -23.90
CA PRO A 5 -16.96 29.05 -24.50
C PRO A 5 -17.50 27.84 -23.73
N THR A 6 -18.72 27.95 -23.21
CA THR A 6 -19.42 26.85 -22.56
C THR A 6 -19.79 25.85 -23.66
N LEU A 7 -18.97 24.82 -23.83
CA LEU A 7 -19.24 23.77 -24.79
C LEU A 7 -20.32 22.85 -24.20
N ASN A 8 -21.55 22.99 -24.70
CA ASN A 8 -22.65 22.08 -24.37
C ASN A 8 -22.50 20.78 -25.17
N PHE A 9 -21.59 19.91 -24.71
CA PHE A 9 -21.49 18.54 -25.23
C PHE A 9 -22.52 17.63 -24.55
N SER A 10 -23.01 16.63 -25.27
CA SER A 10 -23.75 15.54 -24.64
C SER A 10 -22.79 14.67 -23.79
N PRO A 11 -23.27 14.01 -22.73
CA PRO A 11 -22.45 13.10 -21.92
C PRO A 11 -21.74 12.02 -22.76
N GLU A 12 -22.38 11.54 -23.82
CA GLU A 12 -21.83 10.55 -24.77
C GLU A 12 -20.70 11.14 -25.61
N GLN A 13 -20.84 12.39 -26.06
CA GLN A 13 -19.76 13.08 -26.79
C GLN A 13 -18.56 13.32 -25.88
N VAL A 14 -18.79 13.71 -24.62
CA VAL A 14 -17.74 13.88 -23.62
C VAL A 14 -17.02 12.54 -23.38
N ALA A 15 -17.77 11.44 -23.25
CA ALA A 15 -17.21 10.10 -23.09
C ALA A 15 -16.29 9.71 -24.25
N GLY A 16 -16.71 9.90 -25.51
CA GLY A 16 -15.88 9.59 -26.68
C GLY A 16 -14.62 10.44 -26.79
N VAL A 17 -14.71 11.73 -26.44
CA VAL A 17 -13.53 12.62 -26.38
C VAL A 17 -12.56 12.16 -25.27
N CYS A 18 -13.07 11.76 -24.11
CA CYS A 18 -12.26 11.24 -23.01
C CYS A 18 -11.50 9.97 -23.42
N GLU A 19 -12.16 9.03 -24.10
CA GLU A 19 -11.53 7.80 -24.59
C GLU A 19 -10.40 8.10 -25.58
N THR A 20 -10.67 8.95 -26.58
CA THR A 20 -9.67 9.33 -27.59
C THR A 20 -8.45 10.01 -26.96
N LEU A 21 -8.67 10.94 -26.03
CA LEU A 21 -7.58 11.65 -25.34
C LEU A 21 -6.81 10.73 -24.38
N GLU A 22 -7.48 9.75 -23.77
CA GLU A 22 -6.82 8.75 -22.94
C GLU A 22 -5.96 7.78 -23.76
N GLU A 23 -6.42 7.34 -24.93
CA GLU A 23 -5.69 6.45 -25.84
C GLU A 23 -4.46 7.13 -26.47
N THR A 24 -4.59 8.41 -26.82
CA THR A 24 -3.47 9.20 -27.35
C THR A 24 -2.44 9.56 -26.27
N GLY A 25 -2.77 9.42 -24.98
CA GLY A 25 -1.88 9.70 -23.86
C GLY A 25 -1.68 11.20 -23.57
N ASP A 26 -2.45 12.10 -24.19
CA ASP A 26 -2.38 13.54 -23.95
C ASP A 26 -3.18 13.93 -22.69
N VAL A 27 -2.62 13.60 -21.52
CA VAL A 27 -3.25 13.81 -20.22
C VAL A 27 -3.43 15.30 -19.89
N GLU A 28 -2.52 16.15 -20.35
CA GLU A 28 -2.60 17.61 -20.19
C GLU A 28 -3.82 18.18 -20.90
N ARG A 29 -4.05 17.78 -22.16
CA ARG A 29 -5.23 18.19 -22.91
C ARG A 29 -6.50 17.61 -22.32
N LEU A 30 -6.46 16.35 -21.84
CA LEU A 30 -7.57 15.72 -21.12
C LEU A 30 -7.95 16.51 -19.87
N GLY A 31 -6.97 16.95 -19.07
CA GLY A 31 -7.20 17.77 -17.89
C GLY A 31 -7.86 19.11 -18.22
N ARG A 32 -7.38 19.82 -19.25
CA ARG A 32 -7.98 21.09 -19.70
C ARG A 32 -9.40 20.89 -20.22
N PHE A 33 -9.65 19.82 -20.97
CA PHE A 33 -10.98 19.48 -21.45
C PHE A 33 -11.93 19.22 -20.27
N LEU A 34 -11.56 18.36 -19.32
CA LEU A 34 -12.37 18.06 -18.15
C LEU A 34 -12.64 19.29 -17.27
N TRP A 35 -11.68 20.22 -17.16
CA TRP A 35 -11.85 21.49 -16.45
C TRP A 35 -12.82 22.45 -17.16
N SER A 36 -12.91 22.39 -18.50
CA SER A 36 -13.79 23.24 -19.29
C SER A 36 -15.26 22.81 -19.29
N LEU A 37 -15.57 21.62 -18.76
CA LEU A 37 -16.93 21.06 -18.75
C LEU A 37 -17.83 21.79 -17.75
N PRO A 38 -19.13 21.98 -18.06
CA PRO A 38 -20.05 22.66 -17.19
C PRO A 38 -20.24 21.90 -15.87
N VAL A 39 -20.02 22.57 -14.73
CA VAL A 39 -20.14 22.02 -13.37
C VAL A 39 -21.59 22.03 -12.85
N ALA A 40 -22.58 22.09 -13.75
CA ALA A 40 -23.98 22.09 -13.35
C ALA A 40 -24.29 20.74 -12.66
N PRO A 41 -24.94 20.73 -11.47
CA PRO A 41 -25.13 19.50 -10.68
C PRO A 41 -25.75 18.34 -11.48
N GLY A 42 -26.80 18.63 -12.28
CA GLY A 42 -27.45 17.62 -13.13
C GLY A 42 -26.59 17.12 -14.30
N ALA A 43 -25.69 17.95 -14.83
CA ALA A 43 -24.75 17.54 -15.87
C ALA A 43 -23.61 16.68 -15.28
N CYS A 44 -23.16 17.02 -14.08
CA CYS A 44 -22.13 16.25 -13.36
C CYS A 44 -22.62 14.84 -13.03
N ASP A 45 -23.87 14.70 -12.57
CA ASP A 45 -24.47 13.39 -12.29
C ASP A 45 -24.66 12.55 -13.55
N ALA A 46 -25.05 13.17 -14.67
CA ALA A 46 -25.16 12.49 -15.96
C ALA A 46 -23.78 12.01 -16.45
N MET A 47 -22.75 12.85 -16.33
CA MET A 47 -21.37 12.49 -16.68
C MET A 47 -20.78 11.39 -15.79
N ASN A 48 -21.08 11.40 -14.49
CA ASN A 48 -20.60 10.39 -13.53
C ASN A 48 -21.21 8.99 -13.78
N LYS A 49 -22.19 8.86 -14.67
CA LYS A 49 -22.69 7.54 -15.13
C LYS A 49 -21.77 6.89 -16.15
N HIS A 50 -20.98 7.69 -16.89
CA HIS A 50 -20.09 7.17 -17.91
C HIS A 50 -18.74 6.80 -17.31
N GLU A 51 -18.40 5.50 -17.42
CA GLU A 51 -17.14 4.98 -16.90
C GLU A 51 -15.92 5.67 -17.52
N SER A 52 -15.93 5.95 -18.83
CA SER A 52 -14.82 6.61 -19.52
C SER A 52 -14.50 8.01 -18.96
N ILE A 53 -15.52 8.77 -18.55
CA ILE A 53 -15.32 10.07 -17.91
C ILE A 53 -14.68 9.90 -16.53
N LEU A 54 -15.13 8.92 -15.75
CA LEU A 54 -14.54 8.61 -14.44
C LEU A 54 -13.09 8.13 -14.56
N ARG A 55 -12.80 7.27 -15.55
CA ARG A 55 -11.43 6.82 -15.85
C ARG A 55 -10.54 7.99 -16.25
N ALA A 56 -11.01 8.85 -17.15
CA ALA A 56 -10.28 10.06 -17.54
C ALA A 56 -9.98 10.98 -16.34
N ARG A 57 -10.96 11.21 -15.46
CA ARG A 57 -10.76 11.98 -14.22
C ARG A 57 -9.74 11.33 -13.30
N ALA A 58 -9.78 10.01 -13.14
CA ALA A 58 -8.80 9.26 -12.35
C ALA A 58 -7.38 9.38 -12.95
N VAL A 59 -7.24 9.27 -14.27
CA VAL A 59 -5.95 9.44 -14.97
C VAL A 59 -5.39 10.84 -14.77
N VAL A 60 -6.22 11.88 -14.93
CA VAL A 60 -5.81 13.26 -14.70
C VAL A 60 -5.40 13.48 -13.23
N ALA A 61 -6.20 13.01 -12.27
CA ALA A 61 -5.89 13.13 -10.84
C ALA A 61 -4.57 12.42 -10.46
N PHE A 62 -4.27 11.28 -11.10
CA PHE A 62 -3.00 10.58 -10.93
C PHE A 62 -1.83 11.40 -11.48
N HIS A 63 -1.97 12.00 -12.67
CA HIS A 63 -0.93 12.79 -13.32
C HIS A 63 -0.63 14.12 -12.59
N THR A 64 -1.67 14.78 -12.07
CA THR A 64 -1.53 16.03 -11.30
C THR A 64 -1.03 15.80 -9.87
N GLY A 65 -0.93 14.54 -9.44
CA GLY A 65 -0.55 14.18 -8.07
C GLY A 65 -1.64 14.47 -7.02
N THR A 66 -2.88 14.71 -7.44
CA THR A 66 -4.03 14.90 -6.54
C THR A 66 -4.62 13.54 -6.14
N PHE A 67 -3.82 12.74 -5.45
CA PHE A 67 -4.17 11.34 -5.13
C PHE A 67 -5.45 11.19 -4.30
N ARG A 68 -5.81 12.20 -3.49
CA ARG A 68 -7.08 12.20 -2.75
C ARG A 68 -8.30 12.06 -3.66
N ASP A 69 -8.30 12.74 -4.80
CA ASP A 69 -9.41 12.68 -5.76
C ASP A 69 -9.41 11.35 -6.50
N LEU A 70 -8.22 10.84 -6.85
CA LEU A 70 -8.07 9.49 -7.39
C LEU A 70 -8.68 8.45 -6.45
N TYR A 71 -8.35 8.47 -5.16
CA TYR A 71 -8.90 7.53 -4.19
C TYR A 71 -10.41 7.65 -4.08
N HIS A 72 -10.93 8.88 -4.02
CA HIS A 72 -12.36 9.12 -3.95
C HIS A 72 -13.11 8.51 -5.15
N ILE A 73 -12.64 8.75 -6.37
CA ILE A 73 -13.24 8.20 -7.60
C ILE A 73 -13.20 6.67 -7.57
N LEU A 74 -12.04 6.11 -7.24
CA LEU A 74 -11.84 4.66 -7.24
C LEU A 74 -12.64 3.96 -6.15
N GLU A 75 -12.91 4.56 -5.00
CA GLU A 75 -13.67 3.94 -3.90
C GLU A 75 -15.19 4.00 -4.08
N HIS A 76 -15.72 5.00 -4.81
CA HIS A 76 -17.16 5.29 -4.83
C HIS A 76 -17.87 4.86 -6.12
N HIS A 77 -17.12 4.59 -7.20
CA HIS A 77 -17.69 4.19 -8.49
C HIS A 77 -17.24 2.79 -8.90
N LYS A 78 -18.15 1.99 -9.45
CA LYS A 78 -17.83 0.66 -9.98
C LYS A 78 -17.32 0.76 -11.41
N PHE A 79 -16.32 -0.06 -11.73
CA PHE A 79 -15.71 -0.12 -13.05
C PHE A 79 -15.88 -1.51 -13.67
N THR A 80 -15.85 -1.59 -15.00
CA THR A 80 -15.80 -2.85 -15.74
C THR A 80 -14.43 -3.53 -15.58
N LYS A 81 -14.41 -4.85 -15.80
CA LYS A 81 -13.20 -5.68 -15.59
C LYS A 81 -12.04 -5.28 -16.49
N ASP A 82 -12.31 -4.78 -17.69
CA ASP A 82 -11.29 -4.37 -18.65
C ASP A 82 -10.48 -3.18 -18.12
N SER A 83 -11.15 -2.28 -17.38
CA SER A 83 -10.52 -1.10 -16.77
C SER A 83 -9.79 -1.41 -15.47
N HIS A 84 -10.12 -2.51 -14.78
CA HIS A 84 -9.59 -2.83 -13.45
C HIS A 84 -8.06 -2.85 -13.43
N GLY A 85 -7.41 -3.48 -14.42
CA GLY A 85 -5.94 -3.59 -14.43
C GLY A 85 -5.25 -2.22 -14.38
N LYS A 86 -5.71 -1.26 -15.20
CA LYS A 86 -5.17 0.10 -15.24
C LYS A 86 -5.44 0.87 -13.94
N LEU A 87 -6.66 0.76 -13.40
CA LEU A 87 -7.05 1.45 -12.17
C LEU A 87 -6.34 0.92 -10.92
N GLN A 88 -6.16 -0.40 -10.84
CA GLN A 88 -5.40 -1.04 -9.77
C GLN A 88 -3.93 -0.62 -9.79
N ALA A 89 -3.33 -0.51 -10.99
CA ALA A 89 -1.97 -0.01 -11.14
C ALA A 89 -1.85 1.42 -10.62
N MET A 90 -2.76 2.33 -11.00
CA MET A 90 -2.77 3.71 -10.51
C MET A 90 -2.96 3.80 -8.99
N TRP A 91 -3.87 3.01 -8.41
CA TRP A 91 -4.07 2.95 -6.95
C TRP A 91 -2.78 2.59 -6.21
N LEU A 92 -2.13 1.50 -6.65
CA LEU A 92 -0.91 1.01 -6.03
C LEU A 92 0.25 2.00 -6.20
N GLU A 93 0.42 2.53 -7.40
CA GLU A 93 1.49 3.45 -7.74
C GLU A 93 1.35 4.77 -6.98
N ALA A 94 0.13 5.32 -6.88
CA ALA A 94 -0.14 6.52 -6.10
C ALA A 94 0.28 6.34 -4.63
N HIS A 95 -0.12 5.22 -4.01
CA HIS A 95 0.28 4.94 -2.63
C HIS A 95 1.78 4.64 -2.47
N TYR A 96 2.45 4.08 -3.49
CA TYR A 96 3.91 3.97 -3.45
C TYR A 96 4.57 5.33 -3.50
N GLN A 97 4.15 6.22 -4.41
CA GLN A 97 4.70 7.57 -4.52
C GLN A 97 4.52 8.37 -3.23
N GLU A 98 3.34 8.32 -2.59
CA GLU A 98 3.13 8.94 -1.29
C GLU A 98 4.07 8.37 -0.21
N ALA A 99 4.24 7.04 -0.18
CA ALA A 99 5.12 6.38 0.77
C ALA A 99 6.61 6.67 0.51
N GLU A 100 7.03 6.76 -0.74
CA GLU A 100 8.39 7.12 -1.15
C GLU A 100 8.70 8.56 -0.77
N LYS A 101 7.77 9.48 -1.05
CA LYS A 101 7.87 10.89 -0.68
C LYS A 101 7.97 11.07 0.83
N LEU A 102 7.17 10.33 1.61
CA LEU A 102 7.22 10.39 3.08
C LEU A 102 8.53 9.83 3.65
N ARG A 103 9.13 8.82 3.00
CA ARG A 103 10.38 8.19 3.47
C ARG A 103 11.65 8.82 2.91
N GLY A 104 11.56 9.61 1.83
CA GLY A 104 12.70 10.20 1.14
C GLY A 104 13.63 9.18 0.47
N ARG A 105 13.15 7.96 0.21
CA ARG A 105 13.92 6.90 -0.46
C ARG A 105 13.02 5.97 -1.27
N PRO A 106 13.55 5.30 -2.31
CA PRO A 106 12.79 4.31 -3.07
C PRO A 106 12.28 3.16 -2.21
N LEU A 107 11.08 2.67 -2.52
CA LEU A 107 10.43 1.61 -1.76
C LEU A 107 10.96 0.22 -2.15
N GLY A 108 11.52 -0.50 -1.18
CA GLY A 108 11.90 -1.90 -1.37
C GLY A 108 10.70 -2.86 -1.36
N PRO A 109 10.89 -4.15 -1.75
CA PRO A 109 9.80 -5.13 -1.84
C PRO A 109 8.99 -5.29 -0.54
N VAL A 110 9.66 -5.25 0.62
CA VAL A 110 9.00 -5.36 1.94
C VAL A 110 8.14 -4.13 2.24
N ASP A 111 8.59 -2.94 1.85
CA ASP A 111 7.84 -1.71 2.07
C ASP A 111 6.64 -1.64 1.12
N LYS A 112 6.80 -2.04 -0.16
CA LYS A 112 5.68 -2.19 -1.09
C LYS A 112 4.63 -3.18 -0.58
N TYR A 113 5.05 -4.31 -0.01
CA TYR A 113 4.14 -5.25 0.65
C TYR A 113 3.38 -4.60 1.82
N ARG A 114 4.07 -3.82 2.67
CA ARG A 114 3.43 -3.09 3.78
C ARG A 114 2.39 -2.09 3.29
N VAL A 115 2.67 -1.37 2.19
CA VAL A 115 1.73 -0.44 1.56
C VAL A 115 0.49 -1.17 1.07
N ARG A 116 0.63 -2.23 0.27
CA ARG A 116 -0.52 -3.05 -0.21
C ARG A 116 -1.38 -3.58 0.92
N LYS A 117 -0.74 -3.95 2.04
CA LYS A 117 -1.46 -4.45 3.22
C LYS A 117 -2.20 -3.36 3.98
N LYS A 118 -1.63 -2.14 4.02
CA LYS A 118 -2.23 -0.98 4.68
C LYS A 118 -3.39 -0.40 3.86
N PHE A 119 -3.23 -0.39 2.54
CA PHE A 119 -4.18 0.17 1.58
C PHE A 119 -4.59 -0.92 0.56
N PRO A 120 -5.48 -1.85 0.95
CA PRO A 120 -5.96 -2.88 0.04
C PRO A 120 -6.75 -2.26 -1.12
N LEU A 121 -6.81 -2.97 -2.25
CA LEU A 121 -7.61 -2.53 -3.40
C LEU A 121 -9.10 -2.42 -3.02
N PRO A 122 -9.78 -1.32 -3.40
CA PRO A 122 -11.20 -1.17 -3.11
C PRO A 122 -12.05 -2.11 -3.98
N ARG A 123 -13.21 -2.55 -3.44
CA ARG A 123 -14.11 -3.55 -4.06
C ARG A 123 -14.72 -3.12 -5.40
N THR A 124 -14.64 -1.85 -5.69
CA THR A 124 -15.07 -1.18 -6.92
C THR A 124 -14.17 -1.46 -8.13
N ILE A 125 -12.89 -1.77 -7.88
CA ILE A 125 -11.89 -2.13 -8.90
C ILE A 125 -11.28 -3.52 -8.65
N TRP A 126 -11.85 -4.29 -7.72
CA TRP A 126 -11.38 -5.61 -7.33
C TRP A 126 -12.55 -6.48 -6.86
N ASP A 127 -12.76 -7.62 -7.52
CA ASP A 127 -13.88 -8.54 -7.24
C ASP A 127 -13.80 -9.20 -5.84
N GLY A 128 -12.73 -8.97 -5.09
CA GLY A 128 -12.61 -9.45 -3.71
C GLY A 128 -12.21 -10.93 -3.61
N GLU A 129 -11.82 -11.57 -4.71
CA GLU A 129 -11.18 -12.89 -4.67
C GLU A 129 -9.82 -12.79 -3.98
N GLN A 130 -9.87 -12.85 -2.66
CA GLN A 130 -8.68 -12.92 -1.84
C GLN A 130 -8.14 -14.34 -1.95
N LYS A 131 -7.07 -14.55 -2.73
CA LYS A 131 -6.25 -15.76 -2.60
C LYS A 131 -5.78 -15.83 -1.15
N SER A 132 -6.35 -16.75 -0.37
CA SER A 132 -5.90 -16.96 1.00
C SER A 132 -4.44 -17.39 0.96
N HIS A 133 -3.53 -16.48 1.29
CA HIS A 133 -2.10 -16.79 1.43
C HIS A 133 -1.80 -17.59 2.71
N CYS A 134 -2.83 -17.96 3.47
CA CYS A 134 -2.71 -18.95 4.52
C CYS A 134 -2.88 -20.35 3.92
N PHE A 135 -2.00 -21.27 4.30
CA PHE A 135 -2.17 -22.69 3.98
C PHE A 135 -3.54 -23.19 4.46
N LYS A 136 -4.04 -24.29 3.87
CA LYS A 136 -5.29 -24.94 4.31
C LYS A 136 -5.20 -25.30 5.80
N GLU A 137 -6.34 -25.29 6.52
CA GLU A 137 -6.32 -25.50 7.98
C GLU A 137 -5.74 -26.86 8.37
N ARG A 138 -5.96 -27.90 7.56
CA ARG A 138 -5.29 -29.21 7.73
C ARG A 138 -3.76 -29.09 7.76
N THR A 139 -3.19 -28.42 6.77
CA THR A 139 -1.74 -28.18 6.68
C THR A 139 -1.24 -27.32 7.85
N ARG A 140 -2.00 -26.30 8.25
CA ARG A 140 -1.68 -25.44 9.41
C ARG A 140 -1.70 -26.22 10.71
N GLY A 141 -2.68 -27.10 10.90
CA GLY A 141 -2.79 -27.98 12.07
C GLY A 141 -1.56 -28.87 12.19
N LEU A 142 -1.17 -29.55 11.11
CA LEU A 142 0.01 -30.42 11.11
C LEU A 142 1.30 -29.68 11.46
N LEU A 143 1.50 -28.47 10.90
CA LEU A 143 2.66 -27.63 11.22
C LEU A 143 2.67 -27.15 12.68
N ARG A 144 1.49 -26.84 13.27
CA ARG A 144 1.39 -26.45 14.69
C ARG A 144 1.70 -27.61 15.62
N GLU A 145 1.19 -28.81 15.32
CA GLU A 145 1.46 -30.01 16.12
C GLU A 145 2.96 -30.30 16.18
N TRP A 146 3.61 -30.35 15.02
CA TRP A 146 5.05 -30.55 14.92
C TRP A 146 5.86 -29.45 15.61
N TYR A 147 5.38 -28.20 15.58
CA TYR A 147 6.05 -27.09 16.26
C TYR A 147 6.09 -27.24 17.78
N LEU A 148 5.08 -27.85 18.39
CA LEU A 148 5.06 -28.11 19.82
C LEU A 148 6.12 -29.17 20.21
N GLN A 149 6.39 -30.11 19.31
CA GLN A 149 7.40 -31.17 19.52
C GLN A 149 8.82 -30.65 19.27
N ASP A 150 9.05 -30.00 18.11
CA ASP A 150 10.36 -29.48 17.73
C ASP A 150 10.23 -28.13 16.99
N PRO A 151 10.47 -26.99 17.67
CA PRO A 151 10.47 -25.67 17.05
C PRO A 151 11.61 -25.43 16.06
N TYR A 152 12.64 -26.28 16.01
CA TYR A 152 13.85 -26.13 15.20
C TYR A 152 14.17 -27.38 14.36
N PRO A 153 13.27 -27.77 13.43
CA PRO A 153 13.45 -28.99 12.65
C PRO A 153 14.73 -28.93 11.79
N ASN A 154 15.47 -30.02 11.79
CA ASN A 154 16.66 -30.19 10.94
C ASN A 154 16.27 -30.31 9.43
N PRO A 155 17.23 -30.19 8.49
CA PRO A 155 16.92 -30.21 7.05
C PRO A 155 16.18 -31.48 6.58
N SER A 156 16.45 -32.64 7.18
CA SER A 156 15.77 -33.89 6.84
C SER A 156 14.30 -33.85 7.27
N LYS A 157 14.04 -33.46 8.53
CA LYS A 157 12.69 -33.27 9.07
C LYS A 157 11.89 -32.21 8.31
N LYS A 158 12.53 -31.13 7.85
CA LYS A 158 11.87 -30.14 6.97
C LYS A 158 11.40 -30.74 5.66
N ARG A 159 12.16 -31.66 5.07
CA ARG A 159 11.79 -32.34 3.82
C ARG A 159 10.64 -33.33 4.04
N GLU A 160 10.67 -34.04 5.16
CA GLU A 160 9.57 -34.93 5.59
C GLU A 160 8.27 -34.14 5.80
N LEU A 161 8.34 -33.01 6.50
CA LEU A 161 7.22 -32.09 6.70
C LEU A 161 6.70 -31.53 5.38
N ALA A 162 7.60 -31.14 4.48
CA ALA A 162 7.24 -30.67 3.13
C ALA A 162 6.42 -31.74 2.38
N HIS A 163 6.89 -32.99 2.39
CA HIS A 163 6.19 -34.13 1.79
C HIS A 163 4.82 -34.37 2.45
N ALA A 164 4.75 -34.38 3.78
CA ALA A 164 3.50 -34.62 4.52
C ALA A 164 2.47 -33.48 4.37
N THR A 165 2.93 -32.24 4.15
CA THR A 165 2.06 -31.06 4.05
C THR A 165 1.71 -30.66 2.62
N GLY A 166 2.39 -31.23 1.62
CA GLY A 166 2.30 -30.78 0.23
C GLY A 166 2.90 -29.39 -0.01
N LEU A 167 3.82 -28.95 0.86
CA LEU A 167 4.50 -27.65 0.76
C LEU A 167 5.94 -27.83 0.28
N THR A 168 6.58 -26.76 -0.15
CA THR A 168 8.01 -26.77 -0.42
C THR A 168 8.83 -26.73 0.89
N PRO A 169 10.03 -27.32 0.95
CA PRO A 169 10.90 -27.23 2.12
C PRO A 169 11.17 -25.78 2.57
N THR A 170 11.22 -24.85 1.61
CA THR A 170 11.36 -23.41 1.87
C THR A 170 10.14 -22.81 2.56
N GLN A 171 8.92 -23.16 2.11
CA GLN A 171 7.67 -22.72 2.73
C GLN A 171 7.57 -23.20 4.19
N VAL A 172 7.92 -24.47 4.44
CA VAL A 172 7.99 -25.03 5.80
C VAL A 172 9.03 -24.28 6.63
N GLY A 173 10.25 -24.10 6.11
CA GLY A 173 11.31 -23.35 6.78
C GLY A 173 10.89 -21.93 7.17
N ASN A 174 10.24 -21.22 6.25
CA ASN A 174 9.72 -19.88 6.47
C ASN A 174 8.59 -19.86 7.51
N TRP A 175 7.70 -20.85 7.49
CA TRP A 175 6.62 -20.96 8.47
C TRP A 175 7.18 -21.08 9.90
N PHE A 176 8.14 -21.99 10.13
CA PHE A 176 8.76 -22.17 11.45
C PHE A 176 9.53 -20.92 11.90
N LYS A 177 10.27 -20.29 10.99
CA LYS A 177 10.96 -19.01 11.26
C LYS A 177 9.97 -17.93 11.70
N ASN A 178 8.90 -17.74 10.94
CA ASN A 178 7.87 -16.74 11.20
C ASN A 178 7.11 -17.03 12.50
N ARG A 179 6.84 -18.31 12.81
CA ARG A 179 6.19 -18.71 14.06
C ARG A 179 7.03 -18.33 15.27
N ARG A 180 8.33 -18.68 15.28
CA ARG A 180 9.25 -18.29 16.36
C ARG A 180 9.38 -16.78 16.52
N GLN A 181 9.36 -16.02 15.43
CA GLN A 181 9.37 -14.55 15.50
C GLN A 181 8.11 -14.00 16.18
N ARG A 182 6.92 -14.55 15.87
CA ARG A 182 5.66 -14.16 16.51
C ARG A 182 5.64 -14.49 18.00
N ASP A 183 6.16 -15.65 18.39
CA ASP A 183 6.22 -16.06 19.79
C ASP A 183 7.16 -15.14 20.61
N ARG A 184 8.32 -14.76 20.05
CA ARG A 184 9.21 -13.78 20.69
C ARG A 184 8.57 -12.40 20.83
N ALA A 185 7.85 -11.94 19.80
CA ALA A 185 7.14 -10.66 19.83
C ALA A 185 5.97 -10.66 20.84
N ALA A 186 5.28 -11.79 21.01
CA ALA A 186 4.25 -11.95 22.03
C ALA A 186 4.86 -11.96 23.44
N ALA A 187 5.99 -12.66 23.63
CA ALA A 187 6.69 -12.69 24.90
C ALA A 187 7.22 -11.31 25.33
N SER A 188 7.76 -10.50 24.40
CA SER A 188 8.20 -9.13 24.71
C SER A 188 7.03 -8.20 25.06
N LYS A 189 5.89 -8.32 24.37
CA LYS A 189 4.67 -7.56 24.71
C LYS A 189 4.12 -7.89 26.09
N ASN A 190 4.09 -9.17 26.47
CA ASN A 190 3.63 -9.61 27.79
C ASN A 190 4.55 -9.10 28.92
N ARG A 191 5.87 -9.06 28.71
CA ARG A 191 6.82 -8.50 29.69
C ARG A 191 6.60 -7.01 29.96
N LEU A 192 6.29 -6.24 28.92
CA LEU A 192 5.99 -4.80 29.04
C LEU A 192 4.66 -4.55 29.79
N GLN A 193 3.65 -5.40 29.60
CA GLN A 193 2.38 -5.28 30.34
C GLN A 193 2.53 -5.65 31.82
N HIS A 194 3.34 -6.66 32.16
CA HIS A 194 3.51 -7.11 33.54
C HIS A 194 4.37 -6.16 34.40
N HIS A 195 5.24 -5.35 33.79
CA HIS A 195 5.98 -4.29 34.49
C HIS A 195 5.17 -2.99 34.69
N GLY A 196 3.95 -2.89 34.12
CA GLY A 196 3.05 -1.76 34.31
C GLY A 196 2.08 -1.87 35.49
N ILE A 197 2.06 -3.01 36.20
CA ILE A 197 1.11 -3.29 37.30
C ILE A 197 1.86 -3.47 38.66
N GLY A 198 3.15 -3.16 38.71
CA GLY A 198 4.04 -3.50 39.85
C GLY A 198 4.73 -2.34 40.57
N GLN A 199 4.28 -1.09 40.43
CA GLN A 199 4.75 0.02 41.29
C GLN A 199 3.59 0.90 41.73
N ASN A 200 2.85 0.44 42.73
CA ASN A 200 2.08 1.34 43.59
C ASN A 200 1.93 0.71 44.98
N GLY A 201 2.97 0.84 45.82
CA GLY A 201 2.94 0.25 47.15
C GLY A 201 4.24 0.32 47.94
N MET A 202 4.81 1.51 48.12
CA MET A 202 5.39 1.97 49.41
C MET A 202 6.06 3.34 49.20
N ARG A 203 5.34 4.41 49.58
CA ARG A 203 5.96 5.64 50.07
C ARG A 203 6.37 5.38 51.52
N SER A 204 7.66 5.31 51.81
CA SER A 204 8.18 5.59 53.15
C SER A 204 9.08 6.81 53.08
N LEU A 205 8.75 7.78 53.94
CA LEU A 205 9.50 9.00 54.19
C LEU A 205 10.92 8.65 54.66
N SER A 206 11.93 9.25 54.04
CA SER A 206 13.08 9.84 54.75
C SER A 206 13.93 10.69 53.80
N GLU A 207 13.99 11.98 54.10
CA GLU A 207 15.05 12.92 53.74
C GLU A 207 15.52 13.54 55.09
N PRO A 208 16.65 14.27 55.19
CA PRO A 208 17.55 14.73 54.12
C PRO A 208 19.07 14.58 54.45
N ARG A 209 19.94 14.79 53.45
CA ARG A 209 21.11 15.70 53.51
C ARG A 209 22.05 15.56 52.29
N GLY A 210 22.39 16.70 51.68
CA GLY A 210 23.67 16.92 50.98
C GLY A 210 23.60 17.28 49.49
N SER A 211 23.60 18.57 49.17
CA SER A 211 23.88 19.15 47.84
C SER A 211 25.41 19.29 47.60
N PRO A 212 25.90 19.91 46.49
CA PRO A 212 25.76 19.57 45.07
C PRO A 212 27.12 19.62 44.30
N SER A 213 27.22 19.02 43.10
CA SER A 213 28.20 19.34 42.02
C SER A 213 28.18 18.21 40.98
N ALA A 214 28.42 18.33 39.68
CA ALA A 214 28.52 19.40 38.69
C ALA A 214 28.70 18.70 37.33
N ALA A 215 28.43 19.42 36.24
CA ALA A 215 28.95 19.20 34.88
C ALA A 215 28.35 18.10 33.98
N SER A 216 27.60 18.57 32.96
CA SER A 216 27.58 18.04 31.59
C SER A 216 28.97 18.23 30.92
N PRO A 217 29.28 17.56 29.78
CA PRO A 217 28.88 18.10 28.47
C PRO A 217 28.41 17.01 27.47
N THR A 218 27.36 17.24 26.66
CA THR A 218 27.38 17.77 25.27
C THR A 218 28.43 17.14 24.33
N THR A 219 27.92 16.42 23.31
CA THR A 219 28.52 16.42 21.96
C THR A 219 27.41 16.23 20.93
N SER A 220 27.05 17.33 20.29
CA SER A 220 26.42 17.38 18.97
C SER A 220 27.55 17.49 17.95
N ILE A 221 27.49 16.73 16.84
CA ILE A 221 28.17 17.11 15.59
C ILE A 221 27.21 16.93 14.42
N SER A 222 27.06 18.04 13.72
CA SER A 222 26.28 18.36 12.53
C SER A 222 27.02 17.88 11.25
N SER A 223 26.29 17.41 10.24
CA SER A 223 26.05 18.09 8.95
C SER A 223 27.06 17.79 7.81
N ILE A 224 26.53 17.91 6.58
CA ILE A 224 27.11 18.08 5.22
C ILE A 224 26.34 17.14 4.26
N MET A 225 25.29 17.61 3.56
CA MET A 225 25.25 18.25 2.21
C MET A 225 25.88 17.34 1.12
N ASP A 226 25.23 17.01 0.00
CA ASP A 226 24.89 17.92 -1.11
C ASP A 226 24.12 17.23 -2.28
N ARG A 227 23.41 18.06 -3.08
CA ARG A 227 23.06 17.99 -4.54
C ARG A 227 22.24 16.81 -5.12
N ILE A 228 21.01 17.02 -5.59
CA ILE A 228 20.53 17.58 -6.90
C ILE A 228 21.02 16.79 -8.12
N GLU A 229 20.11 16.04 -8.75
CA GLU A 229 19.97 16.02 -10.21
C GLU A 229 18.57 15.56 -10.65
N THR A 230 18.01 16.34 -11.56
CA THR A 230 16.73 16.18 -12.25
C THR A 230 16.86 15.15 -13.36
N GLY A 231 15.96 14.17 -13.41
CA GLY A 231 15.89 13.20 -14.50
C GLY A 231 14.45 12.76 -14.74
N THR A 232 13.79 13.44 -15.67
CA THR A 232 12.58 12.97 -16.37
C THR A 232 12.82 11.57 -16.93
N SER A 233 12.00 10.60 -16.54
CA SER A 233 11.96 9.28 -17.20
C SER A 233 10.52 8.89 -17.49
N VAL A 234 10.18 9.01 -18.77
CA VAL A 234 9.03 8.42 -19.44
C VAL A 234 9.02 6.90 -19.21
N LEU A 235 7.88 6.33 -18.85
CA LEU A 235 7.69 4.88 -18.82
C LEU A 235 6.83 4.45 -20.00
N SER A 236 7.52 3.97 -21.03
CA SER A 236 7.01 3.19 -22.14
C SER A 236 7.72 1.83 -22.12
N VAL A 237 7.07 0.77 -21.63
CA VAL A 237 7.45 -0.65 -21.81
C VAL A 237 6.15 -1.45 -21.62
N THR A 238 5.42 -1.74 -22.70
CA THR A 238 5.41 -3.01 -23.46
C THR A 238 5.15 -4.26 -22.61
N SER A 239 4.12 -4.99 -23.07
CA SER A 239 3.74 -6.37 -22.81
C SER A 239 4.88 -7.33 -22.45
N SER A 240 4.49 -8.34 -21.67
CA SER A 240 5.06 -9.69 -21.52
C SER A 240 5.72 -9.96 -20.17
N ASP A 241 4.97 -10.63 -19.30
CA ASP A 241 5.49 -11.78 -18.59
C ASP A 241 4.32 -12.75 -18.33
N SER A 242 4.24 -13.74 -19.22
CA SER A 242 3.50 -14.98 -19.03
C SER A 242 4.16 -15.81 -17.93
N GLU A 243 3.38 -16.74 -17.38
CA GLU A 243 3.80 -17.87 -16.54
C GLU A 243 4.08 -17.56 -15.05
N PHE A 244 3.14 -17.94 -14.19
CA PHE A 244 3.47 -19.05 -13.28
C PHE A 244 2.21 -19.79 -12.84
N ASP A 245 2.26 -21.08 -13.14
CA ASP A 245 1.34 -22.16 -12.84
C ASP A 245 1.21 -22.43 -11.32
N VAL A 246 0.03 -22.99 -10.96
CA VAL A 246 -0.38 -23.64 -9.69
C VAL A 246 -0.62 -22.78 -8.43
#